data_AF-A0A2J5PBB2-F1
#
_entry.id   AF-A0A2J5PBB2-F1
#
_cell.length_a   1.000
_cell.length_b   1.000
_cell.length_c   1.000
_cell.angle_alpha   90.00
_cell.angle_beta   90.00
_cell.angle_gamma   90.00
#
_symmetry.space_group_name_H-M   'P 1'
#
loop_
_entity.id
_entity.type
_entity.pdbx_description
1 polymer ?
#
loop_
_entity_poly.entity_id
_entity_poly.type
_entity_poly.pdbx_seq_one_letter_code
_entity_poly.pdbx_strand_id
1 'polypeptide(L)'
;MKKSLVAAGVIIALGVVWTGGAWYTGKQLESRIADMVQQANAQLQSSAPQAGVELTYQGYQRGLFRSHLQLVLKPAAGKAPRWLAAGQSLVFDEVVDHGPFPLASLKSFNLAPAMASVKTTLTNNDASKALFDIAKGETPFTIDTRIAYSGDNTS
;
A
#
# COMPACT_ATOMS: atom_id res chain seq x y z
N MET A 1 2.32 41.54 18.98
CA MET A 1 1.15 41.20 18.13
C MET A 1 1.53 40.85 16.68
N LYS A 2 2.38 41.62 15.96
CA LYS A 2 2.75 41.32 14.56
C LYS A 2 3.38 39.94 14.32
N LYS A 3 4.25 39.47 15.23
CA LYS A 3 4.89 38.14 15.14
C LYS A 3 3.89 36.98 15.24
N SER A 4 2.80 37.14 16.00
CA SER A 4 1.75 36.13 16.14
C SER A 4 0.88 36.00 14.90
N LEU A 5 0.60 37.11 14.22
CA LEU A 5 -0.14 37.12 12.95
C LEU A 5 0.70 36.51 11.82
N VAL A 6 1.99 36.85 11.78
CA VAL A 6 2.93 36.23 10.83
C VAL A 6 3.04 34.72 11.08
N ALA A 7 3.20 34.29 12.33
CA ALA A 7 3.26 32.87 12.67
C ALA A 7 1.96 32.12 12.30
N ALA A 8 0.80 32.71 12.59
CA ALA A 8 -0.49 32.14 12.20
C ALA A 8 -0.61 32.02 10.66
N GLY A 9 -0.20 33.05 9.92
CA GLY A 9 -0.18 33.02 8.46
C GLY A 9 0.71 31.91 7.89
N VAL A 10 1.89 31.71 8.47
CA VAL A 10 2.82 30.63 8.07
C VAL A 10 2.21 29.26 8.31
N ILE A 11 1.59 29.02 9.47
CA ILE A 11 0.95 27.73 9.80
C ILE A 11 -0.17 27.42 8.80
N ILE A 12 -1.00 28.41 8.46
CA ILE A 12 -2.09 28.25 7.49
C ILE A 12 -1.52 27.91 6.11
N ALA A 13 -0.51 28.66 5.65
CA ALA A 13 0.12 28.42 4.35
C ALA A 13 0.72 27.00 4.26
N LEU A 14 1.42 26.55 5.30
CA LEU A 14 1.97 25.19 5.37
C LEU A 14 0.87 24.12 5.32
N GLY A 15 -0.24 24.34 6.04
CA GLY A 15 -1.38 23.43 6.03
C GLY A 15 -2.01 23.27 4.64
N VAL A 16 -2.15 24.37 3.90
CA VAL A 16 -2.68 24.36 2.52
C VAL A 16 -1.73 23.63 1.57
N VAL A 17 -0.43 23.97 1.60
CA VAL A 17 0.58 23.34 0.74
C VAL A 17 0.66 21.84 0.99
N TRP A 18 0.68 21.43 2.26
CA TRP A 18 0.72 20.02 2.63
C TRP A 18 -0.51 19.28 2.11
N THR A 19 -1.72 19.82 2.35
CA THR A 19 -2.97 19.20 1.94
C THR A 19 -3.06 19.05 0.42
N GLY A 20 -2.67 20.08 -0.33
CA GLY A 20 -2.62 20.04 -1.79
C GLY A 20 -1.62 19.00 -2.31
N GLY A 21 -0.45 18.91 -1.67
CA GLY A 21 0.56 17.89 -1.99
C GLY A 21 0.05 16.47 -1.76
N ALA A 22 -0.63 16.23 -0.64
CA ALA A 22 -1.20 14.92 -0.31
C ALA A 22 -2.27 14.46 -1.30
N TRP A 23 -3.19 15.36 -1.66
CA TRP A 23 -4.19 15.10 -2.69
C TRP A 23 -3.54 14.76 -4.04
N TYR A 24 -2.53 15.53 -4.45
CA TYR A 24 -1.81 15.31 -5.71
C TYR A 24 -1.12 13.94 -5.76
N THR A 25 -0.38 13.57 -4.72
CA THR A 25 0.23 12.23 -4.62
C THR A 25 -0.79 11.10 -4.61
N GLY A 26 -1.93 11.27 -3.94
CA GLY A 26 -2.99 10.26 -3.94
C GLY A 26 -3.59 10.05 -5.33
N LYS A 27 -3.77 11.13 -6.09
CA LYS A 27 -4.21 11.07 -7.50
C LYS A 27 -3.15 10.40 -8.39
N GLN A 28 -1.88 10.67 -8.15
CA GLN A 28 -0.79 10.02 -8.88
C GLN A 28 -0.77 8.51 -8.63
N LEU A 29 -0.88 8.08 -7.36
CA LEU A 29 -0.98 6.67 -6.98
C LEU A 29 -2.17 5.98 -7.66
N GLU A 30 -3.35 6.60 -7.62
CA GLU A 30 -4.56 6.08 -8.28
C GLU A 30 -4.33 5.86 -9.77
N SER A 31 -3.65 6.79 -10.45
CA SER A 31 -3.36 6.66 -11.88
C SER A 31 -2.28 5.63 -12.23
N ARG A 32 -1.49 5.15 -11.24
CA ARG A 32 -0.31 4.30 -11.43
C ARG A 32 -0.51 2.87 -10.91
N ILE A 33 -1.54 2.61 -10.09
CA ILE A 33 -1.68 1.33 -9.42
C ILE A 33 -1.79 0.15 -10.40
N ALA A 34 -2.47 0.34 -11.54
CA ALA A 34 -2.54 -0.67 -12.58
C ALA A 34 -1.16 -0.99 -13.17
N ASP A 35 -0.36 0.03 -13.49
CA ASP A 35 1.01 -0.13 -13.99
C ASP A 35 1.91 -0.80 -12.94
N MET A 36 1.77 -0.45 -11.67
CA MET A 36 2.53 -1.05 -10.56
C MET A 36 2.22 -2.54 -10.42
N VAL A 37 0.94 -2.93 -10.49
CA VAL A 37 0.54 -4.34 -10.45
C VAL A 37 1.02 -5.10 -11.68
N GLN A 38 1.01 -4.46 -12.86
CA GLN A 38 1.56 -5.05 -14.07
C GLN A 38 3.07 -5.28 -13.95
N GLN A 39 3.82 -4.31 -13.42
CA GLN A 39 5.26 -4.43 -13.17
C GLN A 39 5.54 -5.52 -12.13
N ALA A 40 4.76 -5.60 -11.06
CA ALA A 40 4.87 -6.66 -10.06
C ALA A 40 4.64 -8.05 -10.69
N ASN A 41 3.64 -8.20 -11.57
CA ASN A 41 3.42 -9.43 -12.31
C ASN A 41 4.57 -9.77 -13.26
N ALA A 42 5.12 -8.79 -13.96
CA ALA A 42 6.29 -8.99 -14.81
C ALA A 42 7.50 -9.47 -13.99
N GLN A 43 7.71 -8.89 -12.80
CA GLN A 43 8.75 -9.30 -11.87
C GLN A 43 8.50 -10.69 -11.28
N LEU A 44 7.26 -11.05 -10.93
CA LEU A 44 6.92 -12.41 -10.50
C LEU A 44 7.20 -13.43 -11.60
N GLN A 45 6.85 -13.11 -12.84
CA GLN A 45 7.06 -14.00 -13.98
C GLN A 45 8.56 -14.15 -14.35
N SER A 46 9.40 -13.15 -14.06
CA SER A 46 10.84 -13.21 -14.30
C SER A 46 11.61 -13.88 -13.16
N SER A 47 11.26 -13.59 -11.91
CA SER A 47 11.99 -14.06 -10.72
C SER A 47 11.46 -15.37 -10.13
N ALA A 48 10.17 -15.63 -10.27
CA ALA A 48 9.50 -16.83 -9.73
C ALA A 48 8.45 -17.40 -10.71
N PRO A 49 8.83 -17.72 -11.97
CA PRO A 49 7.90 -18.25 -12.98
C PRO A 49 7.13 -19.50 -12.53
N GLN A 50 7.73 -20.30 -11.63
CA GLN A 50 7.16 -21.52 -11.05
C GLN A 50 6.13 -21.27 -9.95
N ALA A 51 5.99 -20.03 -9.46
CA ALA A 51 5.02 -19.71 -8.43
C ALA A 51 3.56 -19.91 -8.91
N GLY A 52 3.32 -19.79 -10.22
CA GLY A 52 2.03 -20.13 -10.82
C GLY A 52 0.90 -19.20 -10.40
N VAL A 53 1.21 -17.97 -9.99
CA VAL A 53 0.27 -16.98 -9.47
C VAL A 53 0.32 -15.70 -10.28
N GLU A 54 -0.77 -14.95 -10.23
CA GLU A 54 -0.89 -13.59 -10.71
C GLU A 54 -1.47 -12.69 -9.63
N LEU A 55 -0.99 -11.45 -9.60
CA LEU A 55 -1.43 -10.40 -8.70
C LEU A 55 -2.45 -9.50 -9.40
N THR A 56 -3.52 -9.17 -8.71
CA THR A 56 -4.51 -8.17 -9.14
C THR A 56 -4.82 -7.23 -7.98
N TYR A 57 -5.62 -6.19 -8.22
CA TYR A 57 -6.08 -5.32 -7.15
C TYR A 57 -7.58 -5.06 -7.28
N GLN A 58 -8.23 -4.74 -6.17
CA GLN A 58 -9.65 -4.40 -6.12
C GLN A 58 -9.97 -3.40 -5.02
N GLY A 59 -11.17 -2.81 -5.08
CA GLY A 59 -11.71 -1.98 -4.00
C GLY A 59 -10.89 -0.72 -3.70
N TYR A 60 -10.24 -0.13 -4.71
CA TYR A 60 -9.44 1.08 -4.52
C TYR A 60 -10.31 2.26 -4.08
N GLN A 61 -10.00 2.82 -2.91
CA GLN A 61 -10.68 3.96 -2.31
C GLN A 61 -9.66 5.04 -1.97
N ARG A 62 -9.72 6.16 -2.70
CA ARG A 62 -8.82 7.30 -2.46
C ARG A 62 -9.39 8.26 -1.42
N GLY A 63 -8.60 8.52 -0.38
CA GLY A 63 -8.77 9.64 0.53
C GLY A 63 -7.78 10.78 0.26
N LEU A 64 -7.72 11.74 1.19
CA LEU A 64 -6.89 12.93 1.06
C LEU A 64 -5.40 12.67 1.39
N PHE A 65 -5.16 11.87 2.43
CA PHE A 65 -3.81 11.49 2.90
C PHE A 65 -3.60 9.97 2.89
N ARG A 66 -4.63 9.23 2.52
CA ARG A 66 -4.67 7.78 2.67
C ARG A 66 -5.56 7.18 1.62
N SER A 67 -5.10 6.11 0.99
CA SER A 67 -5.90 5.23 0.16
C SER A 67 -6.02 3.86 0.81
N HIS A 68 -7.09 3.14 0.47
CA HIS A 68 -7.28 1.74 0.80
C HIS A 68 -7.47 0.95 -0.49
N LEU A 69 -6.91 -0.26 -0.53
CA LEU A 69 -7.17 -1.23 -1.60
C LEU A 69 -6.91 -2.64 -1.08
N GLN A 70 -7.33 -3.63 -1.86
CA GLN A 70 -6.92 -5.01 -1.65
C GLN A 70 -6.07 -5.49 -2.81
N LEU A 71 -4.93 -6.10 -2.51
CA LEU A 71 -4.19 -6.91 -3.47
C LEU A 71 -4.69 -8.35 -3.39
N VAL A 72 -4.93 -8.95 -4.55
CA VAL A 72 -5.49 -10.30 -4.67
C VAL A 72 -4.52 -11.14 -5.47
N LEU A 73 -3.83 -12.05 -4.78
CA LEU A 73 -2.95 -13.03 -5.36
C LEU A 73 -3.74 -14.32 -5.63
N LYS A 74 -3.81 -14.72 -6.89
CA LYS A 74 -4.61 -15.88 -7.33
C LYS A 74 -3.81 -16.77 -8.27
N PRO A 75 -4.21 -18.03 -8.47
CA PRO A 75 -3.59 -18.89 -9.46
C PRO A 75 -3.62 -18.26 -10.86
N ALA A 76 -2.47 -18.24 -11.53
CA ALA A 76 -2.38 -17.84 -12.93
C ALA A 76 -3.05 -18.90 -13.83
N ALA A 77 -3.66 -18.45 -14.92
CA ALA A 77 -4.40 -19.33 -15.83
C ALA A 77 -3.54 -20.52 -16.32
N GLY A 78 -4.03 -21.74 -16.09
CA GLY A 78 -3.34 -22.98 -16.49
C GLY A 78 -2.06 -23.30 -15.70
N LYS A 79 -1.73 -22.55 -14.65
CA LYS A 79 -0.50 -22.72 -13.86
C LYS A 79 -0.75 -22.85 -12.35
N ALA A 80 -1.93 -23.29 -11.94
CA ALA A 80 -2.31 -23.29 -10.53
C ALA A 80 -1.31 -24.09 -9.66
N PRO A 81 -0.73 -23.48 -8.62
CA PRO A 81 0.23 -24.17 -7.77
C PRO A 81 -0.48 -25.09 -6.78
N ARG A 82 0.24 -26.09 -6.25
CA ARG A 82 -0.33 -27.06 -5.29
C ARG A 82 -0.80 -26.45 -3.97
N TRP A 83 -0.27 -25.28 -3.60
CA TRP A 83 -0.56 -24.61 -2.33
C TRP A 83 -1.71 -23.60 -2.40
N LEU A 84 -2.25 -23.33 -3.60
CA LEU A 84 -3.37 -22.41 -3.80
C LEU A 84 -4.32 -22.98 -4.86
N ALA A 85 -5.48 -23.47 -4.43
CA ALA A 85 -6.43 -24.15 -5.32
C ALA A 85 -7.06 -23.19 -6.34
N ALA A 86 -7.51 -23.72 -7.47
CA ALA A 86 -8.28 -22.96 -8.46
C ALA A 86 -9.54 -22.36 -7.82
N GLY A 87 -9.77 -21.06 -8.02
CA GLY A 87 -10.87 -20.32 -7.40
C GLY A 87 -10.58 -19.76 -6.00
N GLN A 88 -9.48 -20.18 -5.36
CA GLN A 88 -8.99 -19.54 -4.14
C GLN A 88 -8.10 -18.34 -4.46
N SER A 89 -7.96 -17.44 -3.49
CA SER A 89 -7.06 -16.29 -3.60
C SER A 89 -6.56 -15.91 -2.21
N LEU A 90 -5.29 -15.51 -2.11
CA LEU A 90 -4.81 -14.78 -0.94
C LEU A 90 -5.15 -13.31 -1.16
N VAL A 91 -5.74 -12.70 -0.14
CA VAL A 91 -6.13 -11.28 -0.17
C VAL A 91 -5.29 -10.55 0.86
N PHE A 92 -4.68 -9.45 0.45
CA PHE A 92 -3.92 -8.56 1.29
C PHE A 92 -4.65 -7.22 1.36
N ASP A 93 -4.95 -6.75 2.56
CA ASP A 93 -5.49 -5.42 2.80
C ASP A 93 -4.35 -4.42 2.89
N GLU A 94 -4.41 -3.38 2.06
CA GLU A 94 -3.41 -2.34 1.94
C GLU A 94 -3.95 -1.00 2.46
N VAL A 95 -3.28 -0.45 3.47
CA VAL A 95 -3.48 0.92 3.92
C VAL A 95 -2.31 1.76 3.45
N VAL A 96 -2.56 2.66 2.49
CA VAL A 96 -1.53 3.46 1.84
C VAL A 96 -1.62 4.91 2.28
N ASP A 97 -0.82 5.31 3.27
CA ASP A 97 -0.65 6.71 3.63
C ASP A 97 0.24 7.42 2.59
N HIS A 98 -0.23 8.52 2.04
CA HIS A 98 0.44 9.28 0.97
C HIS A 98 0.48 10.78 1.26
N GLY A 99 1.33 11.48 0.53
CA GLY A 99 1.60 12.90 0.71
C GLY A 99 3.08 13.17 0.89
N PRO A 100 3.49 14.46 0.87
CA PRO A 100 4.90 14.82 0.95
C PRO A 100 5.59 14.21 2.18
N PHE A 101 4.83 13.99 3.25
CA PHE A 101 5.23 13.20 4.41
C PHE A 101 4.06 12.28 4.84
N PRO A 102 4.12 10.97 4.55
CA PRO A 102 3.07 10.03 4.93
C PRO A 102 2.80 10.06 6.45
N LEU A 103 1.52 10.12 6.84
CA LEU A 103 1.12 10.27 8.25
C LEU A 103 1.63 9.13 9.14
N ALA A 104 1.67 7.89 8.64
CA ALA A 104 2.24 6.76 9.36
C ALA A 104 3.74 6.96 9.69
N SER A 105 4.50 7.56 8.77
CA SER A 105 5.92 7.86 8.99
C SER A 105 6.13 8.97 10.02
N LEU A 106 5.24 9.96 10.08
CA LEU A 106 5.29 11.00 11.11
C LEU A 106 5.05 10.42 12.51
N LYS A 107 4.13 9.45 12.64
CA LYS A 107 3.85 8.77 13.91
C LYS A 107 5.06 8.01 14.46
N SER A 108 5.95 7.53 13.58
CA SER A 108 7.22 6.91 13.94
C SER A 108 8.40 7.89 13.96
N PHE A 109 8.14 9.21 13.96
CA PHE A 109 9.15 10.27 13.94
C PHE A 109 10.08 10.25 12.73
N ASN A 110 9.69 9.56 11.65
CA ASN A 110 10.40 9.60 10.38
C ASN A 110 9.89 10.77 9.52
N LEU A 111 10.66 11.87 9.53
CA LEU A 111 10.35 13.12 8.83
C LEU A 111 10.94 13.19 7.42
N ALA A 112 11.55 12.11 6.90
CA ALA A 112 12.00 12.12 5.53
C ALA A 112 10.79 12.21 4.57
N PRO A 113 10.91 12.88 3.41
CA PRO A 113 9.89 12.81 2.37
C PRO A 113 9.76 11.39 1.79
N ALA A 114 8.55 11.01 1.42
CA ALA A 114 8.28 9.77 0.68
C ALA A 114 7.01 9.92 -0.14
N MET A 115 6.86 9.08 -1.16
CA MET A 115 5.62 9.00 -1.93
C MET A 115 4.51 8.37 -1.09
N ALA A 116 4.83 7.27 -0.40
CA ALA A 116 3.86 6.52 0.39
C ALA A 116 4.49 5.71 1.54
N SER A 117 3.67 5.40 2.53
CA SER A 117 3.87 4.38 3.55
C SER A 117 2.70 3.41 3.46
N VAL A 118 2.99 2.13 3.25
CA VAL A 118 2.01 1.08 2.99
C VAL A 118 2.04 0.10 4.14
N LYS A 119 0.90 -0.11 4.78
CA LYS A 119 0.72 -1.20 5.73
C LYS A 119 -0.07 -2.30 5.05
N THR A 120 0.59 -3.42 4.82
CA THR A 120 0.03 -4.64 4.23
C THR A 120 -0.32 -5.62 5.33
N THR A 121 -1.55 -6.13 5.31
CA THR A 121 -2.01 -7.19 6.23
C THR A 121 -2.67 -8.31 5.45
N LEU A 122 -2.51 -9.55 5.90
CA LEU A 122 -3.24 -10.67 5.32
C LEU A 122 -4.70 -10.63 5.75
N THR A 123 -5.63 -10.83 4.82
CA THR A 123 -7.06 -10.97 5.13
C THR A 123 -7.38 -12.42 5.48
N ASN A 124 -8.19 -12.64 6.52
CA ASN A 124 -8.68 -13.97 6.89
C ASN A 124 -9.77 -14.43 5.90
N ASN A 125 -9.44 -15.38 5.04
CA ASN A 125 -10.35 -15.98 4.06
C ASN A 125 -10.03 -17.48 3.90
N ASP A 126 -10.76 -18.17 3.04
CA ASP A 126 -10.61 -19.62 2.86
C ASP A 126 -9.16 -20.08 2.57
N ALA A 127 -8.38 -19.28 1.85
CA ALA A 127 -6.99 -19.60 1.50
C ALA A 127 -5.99 -19.34 2.64
N SER A 128 -6.28 -18.36 3.51
CA SER A 128 -5.40 -17.96 4.62
C SER A 128 -5.84 -18.49 5.99
N LYS A 129 -7.03 -19.10 6.08
CA LYS A 129 -7.66 -19.52 7.34
C LYS A 129 -6.74 -20.34 8.24
N ALA A 130 -5.98 -21.29 7.67
CA ALA A 130 -5.04 -22.10 8.44
C ALA A 130 -3.97 -21.25 9.16
N LEU A 131 -3.48 -20.18 8.53
CA LEU A 131 -2.51 -19.26 9.14
C LEU A 131 -3.14 -18.47 10.30
N PHE A 132 -4.39 -18.03 10.12
CA PHE A 132 -5.14 -17.36 11.18
C PHE A 132 -5.46 -18.30 12.34
N ASP A 133 -5.82 -19.56 12.07
CA ASP A 133 -6.09 -20.55 13.11
C ASP A 133 -4.83 -20.82 13.95
N ILE A 134 -3.65 -20.89 13.32
CA ILE A 134 -2.34 -20.96 14.02
C ILE A 134 -2.08 -19.69 14.84
N ALA A 135 -2.38 -18.52 14.27
CA ALA A 135 -2.25 -17.22 14.92
C ALA A 135 -3.39 -16.90 15.91
N LYS A 136 -4.24 -17.88 16.25
CA LYS A 136 -5.38 -17.73 17.18
C LYS A 136 -6.34 -16.60 16.81
N GLY A 137 -6.53 -16.39 15.50
CA GLY A 137 -7.39 -15.35 14.94
C GLY A 137 -6.73 -13.98 14.75
N GLU A 138 -5.49 -13.79 15.20
CA GLU A 138 -4.74 -12.56 14.95
C GLU A 138 -4.12 -12.55 13.54
N THR A 139 -3.77 -11.36 13.05
CA THR A 139 -3.09 -11.22 11.76
C THR A 139 -1.71 -11.90 11.84
N PRO A 140 -1.42 -12.92 11.01
CA PRO A 140 -0.21 -13.72 11.14
C PRO A 140 1.07 -12.94 10.80
N PHE A 141 0.98 -11.90 9.96
CA PHE A 141 2.07 -10.97 9.68
C PHE A 141 1.54 -9.61 9.23
N THR A 142 2.35 -8.58 9.48
CA THR A 142 2.16 -7.22 8.94
C THR A 142 3.45 -6.84 8.24
N ILE A 143 3.34 -6.20 7.07
CA ILE A 143 4.49 -5.66 6.34
C ILE A 143 4.29 -4.16 6.22
N ASP A 144 5.27 -3.38 6.69
CA ASP A 144 5.27 -1.93 6.57
C ASP A 144 6.29 -1.54 5.48
N THR A 145 5.80 -1.15 4.32
CA THR A 145 6.65 -0.75 3.18
C THR A 145 6.65 0.76 3.02
N ARG A 146 7.82 1.37 2.90
CA ARG A 146 7.97 2.78 2.55
C ARG A 146 8.42 2.91 1.11
N ILE A 147 7.79 3.80 0.35
CA ILE A 147 8.08 4.06 -1.07
C ILE A 147 8.61 5.47 -1.23
N ALA A 148 9.86 5.61 -1.67
CA ALA A 148 10.49 6.88 -1.98
C ALA A 148 9.96 7.47 -3.30
N TYR A 149 10.15 8.77 -3.53
CA TYR A 149 9.79 9.40 -4.80
C TYR A 149 10.60 8.88 -6.01
N SER A 150 11.78 8.28 -5.78
CA SER A 150 12.56 7.57 -6.79
C SER A 150 11.91 6.27 -7.25
N GLY A 151 10.94 5.75 -6.50
CA GLY A 151 10.36 4.41 -6.69
C GLY A 151 11.04 3.33 -5.85
N ASP A 152 12.16 3.63 -5.19
CA ASP A 152 12.81 2.69 -4.27
C ASP A 152 11.89 2.38 -3.09
N ASN A 153 11.91 1.14 -2.62
CA ASN A 153 11.13 0.70 -1.47
C ASN A 153 12.01 0.06 -0.36
N THR A 154 11.53 0.17 0.87
CA THR A 154 12.13 -0.47 2.05
C THR A 154 11.02 -1.10 2.88
N SER A 155 11.17 -2.36 3.27
CA SER A 155 10.18 -3.17 4.00
C SER A 155 10.81 -3.84 5.21
#